data_AF-A0A060SLP5-F1
#
_entry.id   AF-A0A060SLP5-F1
#
_cell.length_a   1.000
_cell.length_b   1.000
_cell.length_c   1.000
_cell.angle_alpha   90.00
_cell.angle_beta   90.00
_cell.angle_gamma   90.00
#
_symmetry.space_group_name_H-M   'P 1'
#
loop_
_entity.id
_entity.type
_entity.pdbx_description
1 polymer ?
#
loop_
_entity_poly.entity_id
_entity_poly.type
_entity_poly.pdbx_seq_one_letter_code
_entity_poly.pdbx_strand_id
1 'polypeptide(L)'
;MEALLRICYPILNPHPDGPLGEVEAILKAAVKYQMEFPIAVLTAELLSRATHAPLSVWAAACRTGLETLARLAAEHTFPAAVLSVERDSDLKGVAAWQLYRLREFWRLKGQVGDEFSFLTVPSATCSGSAPLGIHAPAFRSLSYDDADLVVCSSDGGGVPSP
;
A
#
# COMPACT_ATOMS: atom_id res chain seq x y z
N MET A 1 -7.30 18.60 -14.64
CA MET A 1 -7.97 18.00 -15.82
C MET A 1 -7.19 18.21 -17.10
N GLU A 2 -6.48 19.32 -17.25
CA GLU A 2 -5.70 19.66 -18.45
C GLU A 2 -4.53 18.69 -18.73
N ALA A 3 -3.85 18.19 -17.70
CA ALA A 3 -2.76 17.21 -17.86
C ALA A 3 -3.20 15.89 -18.52
N LEU A 4 -4.43 15.42 -18.26
CA LEU A 4 -4.96 14.18 -18.85
C LEU A 4 -5.32 14.38 -20.33
N LEU A 5 -5.84 15.56 -20.68
CA LEU A 5 -6.20 15.90 -22.06
C LEU A 5 -4.97 15.99 -22.97
N ARG A 6 -3.83 16.47 -22.44
CA ARG A 6 -2.55 16.52 -23.18
C ARG A 6 -1.95 15.15 -23.45
N ILE A 7 -2.32 14.13 -22.65
CA ILE A 7 -1.91 12.75 -22.88
C ILE A 7 -2.77 12.11 -24.00
N CYS A 8 -4.06 12.46 -24.07
CA CYS A 8 -4.97 11.94 -25.09
C CYS A 8 -4.87 12.66 -26.45
N TYR A 9 -4.26 13.85 -26.52
CA TYR A 9 -4.05 14.63 -27.75
C TYR A 9 -2.57 14.98 -27.92
N PRO A 10 -1.83 14.36 -28.86
CA PRO A 10 -0.38 14.43 -28.95
C PRO A 10 0.06 15.72 -29.66
N ILE A 11 -0.10 16.86 -28.99
CA ILE A 11 0.67 18.07 -29.30
C ILE A 11 1.31 18.52 -28.00
N LEU A 12 2.58 18.12 -27.86
CA LEU A 12 3.43 18.16 -26.67
C LEU A 12 2.97 17.22 -25.55
N ASN A 13 3.59 16.04 -25.55
CA ASN A 13 3.72 15.20 -24.35
C ASN A 13 4.64 15.98 -23.39
N PRO A 14 4.13 16.70 -22.35
CA PRO A 14 5.03 17.22 -21.35
C PRO A 14 5.69 16.01 -20.71
N HIS A 15 7.02 15.96 -20.73
CA HIS A 15 7.73 14.97 -19.93
C HIS A 15 7.19 15.08 -18.50
N PRO A 16 6.87 13.96 -17.83
CA PRO A 16 6.32 13.98 -16.48
C PRO A 16 7.33 14.46 -15.43
N ASP A 17 8.13 15.51 -15.71
CA ASP A 17 9.12 16.17 -14.85
C ASP A 17 8.48 16.96 -13.67
N GLY A 18 7.18 16.81 -13.45
CA GLY A 18 6.46 17.46 -12.36
C GLY A 18 6.83 16.90 -10.98
N PRO A 19 6.45 17.59 -9.89
CA PRO A 19 6.61 17.09 -8.53
C PRO A 19 5.94 15.71 -8.38
N LEU A 20 6.50 14.86 -7.50
CA LEU A 20 6.04 13.47 -7.33
C LEU A 20 4.52 13.36 -7.08
N GLY A 21 3.95 14.28 -6.31
CA GLY A 21 2.51 14.31 -6.03
C GLY A 21 1.64 14.59 -7.26
N GLU A 22 2.14 15.35 -8.24
CA GLU A 22 1.44 15.59 -9.50
C GLU A 22 1.47 14.34 -10.39
N VAL A 23 2.64 13.70 -10.49
CA VAL A 23 2.78 12.42 -11.21
C VAL A 23 1.86 11.35 -10.60
N GLU A 24 1.80 11.26 -9.26
CA GLU A 24 0.87 10.36 -8.56
C GLU A 24 -0.61 10.68 -8.88
N ALA A 25 -0.99 11.96 -8.90
CA ALA A 25 -2.36 12.38 -9.19
C ALA A 25 -2.77 12.04 -10.63
N ILE A 26 -1.87 12.25 -11.59
CA ILE A 26 -2.09 11.87 -13.00
C ILE A 26 -2.17 10.34 -13.11
N LEU A 27 -1.30 9.60 -12.43
CA LEU A 27 -1.32 8.15 -12.42
C LEU A 27 -2.62 7.60 -11.83
N LYS A 28 -3.13 8.17 -10.73
CA LYS A 28 -4.44 7.81 -10.17
C LYS A 28 -5.57 8.03 -11.18
N ALA A 29 -5.53 9.13 -11.92
CA ALA A 29 -6.51 9.39 -12.97
C ALA A 29 -6.38 8.37 -14.12
N ALA A 30 -5.16 8.07 -14.57
CA ALA A 30 -4.90 7.08 -15.61
C ALA A 30 -5.40 5.68 -15.20
N VAL A 31 -5.15 5.25 -13.95
CA VAL A 31 -5.69 3.99 -13.39
C VAL A 31 -7.22 4.04 -13.35
N LYS A 32 -7.82 5.13 -12.87
CA LYS A 32 -9.28 5.30 -12.80
C LYS A 32 -9.94 5.20 -14.18
N TYR A 33 -9.31 5.74 -15.22
CA TYR A 33 -9.81 5.71 -16.60
C TYR A 33 -9.26 4.53 -17.42
N GLN A 34 -8.52 3.60 -16.79
CA GLN A 34 -7.97 2.40 -17.44
C GLN A 34 -7.12 2.72 -18.68
N MET A 35 -6.31 3.78 -18.61
CA MET A 35 -5.45 4.22 -19.70
C MET A 35 -4.10 3.49 -19.62
N GLU A 36 -3.96 2.38 -20.35
CA GLU A 36 -2.78 1.51 -20.27
C GLU A 36 -1.45 2.24 -20.61
N PHE A 37 -1.42 2.97 -21.72
CA PHE A 37 -0.21 3.67 -22.16
C PHE A 37 0.26 4.73 -21.14
N PRO A 38 -0.62 5.63 -20.65
CA PRO A 38 -0.25 6.58 -19.60
C PRO A 38 0.17 5.91 -18.29
N ILE A 39 -0.47 4.80 -17.90
CA ILE A 39 -0.04 4.03 -16.72
C ILE A 39 1.39 3.55 -16.91
N ALA A 40 1.72 2.94 -18.05
CA ALA A 40 3.07 2.43 -18.33
C ALA A 40 4.15 3.53 -18.37
N VAL A 41 3.85 4.69 -18.96
CA VAL A 41 4.77 5.83 -19.00
C VAL A 41 5.03 6.39 -17.60
N LEU A 42 3.97 6.59 -16.81
CA LEU A 42 4.08 7.18 -15.47
C LEU A 42 4.69 6.20 -14.46
N THR A 43 4.45 4.89 -14.58
CA THR A 43 5.10 3.90 -13.71
C THR A 43 6.60 3.82 -13.98
N ALA A 44 7.02 3.87 -15.24
CA ALA A 44 8.45 3.92 -15.60
C ALA A 44 9.12 5.18 -15.04
N GLU A 45 8.45 6.33 -15.12
CA GLU A 45 8.96 7.59 -14.56
C GLU A 45 9.05 7.54 -13.03
N LEU A 46 8.05 7.01 -12.35
CA LEU A 46 8.12 6.84 -10.90
C LEU A 46 9.26 5.91 -10.49
N LEU A 47 9.50 4.85 -11.26
CA LEU A 47 10.59 3.91 -10.99
C LEU A 47 11.97 4.54 -11.22
N SER A 48 12.13 5.42 -12.23
CA SER A 48 13.39 6.14 -12.45
C SER A 48 13.78 6.98 -11.21
N ARG A 49 12.78 7.55 -10.54
CA ARG A 49 12.94 8.34 -9.30
C ARG A 49 13.14 7.51 -8.04
N ALA A 50 12.88 6.19 -8.09
CA ALA A 50 13.04 5.30 -6.94
C ALA A 50 14.50 5.22 -6.47
N THR A 51 15.45 5.54 -7.34
CA THR A 51 16.88 5.64 -7.00
C THR A 51 17.18 6.72 -5.96
N HIS A 52 16.48 7.86 -6.02
CA HIS A 52 16.68 9.00 -5.12
C HIS A 52 15.65 9.07 -3.98
N ALA A 53 14.42 8.64 -4.25
CA ALA A 53 13.32 8.70 -3.31
C ALA A 53 12.52 7.37 -3.27
N PRO A 54 13.18 6.25 -2.91
CA PRO A 54 12.57 4.92 -3.00
C PRO A 54 11.30 4.81 -2.14
N LEU A 55 11.35 5.36 -0.92
CA LEU A 55 10.22 5.30 0.01
C LEU A 55 9.02 6.12 -0.46
N SER A 56 9.26 7.32 -1.00
CA SER A 56 8.19 8.17 -1.54
C SER A 56 7.51 7.53 -2.74
N VAL A 57 8.30 6.90 -3.63
CA VAL A 57 7.79 6.18 -4.80
C VAL A 57 7.00 4.94 -4.38
N TRP A 58 7.51 4.17 -3.41
CA TRP A 58 6.80 3.02 -2.86
C TRP A 58 5.46 3.44 -2.22
N ALA A 59 5.45 4.52 -1.43
CA ALA A 59 4.23 5.05 -0.84
C ALA A 59 3.23 5.54 -1.90
N ALA A 60 3.71 6.18 -2.97
CA ALA A 60 2.86 6.57 -4.11
C ALA A 60 2.24 5.34 -4.79
N ALA A 61 2.99 4.26 -4.96
CA ALA A 61 2.49 2.99 -5.50
C ALA A 61 1.41 2.37 -4.61
N CYS A 62 1.59 2.43 -3.28
CA CYS A 62 0.56 2.00 -2.34
C CYS A 62 -0.73 2.80 -2.46
N ARG A 63 -0.62 4.12 -2.66
CA ARG A 63 -1.78 5.02 -2.81
C ARG A 63 -2.47 4.91 -4.17
N THR A 64 -1.75 4.52 -5.22
CA THR A 64 -2.33 4.32 -6.56
C THR A 64 -2.91 2.93 -6.76
N GLY A 65 -2.63 1.98 -5.86
CA GLY A 65 -3.14 0.61 -5.95
C GLY A 65 -2.37 -0.28 -6.93
N LEU A 66 -1.17 0.14 -7.38
CA LEU A 66 -0.38 -0.60 -8.36
C LEU A 66 0.60 -1.55 -7.67
N GLU A 67 0.20 -2.82 -7.55
CA GLU A 67 0.98 -3.87 -6.89
C GLU A 67 2.38 -4.06 -7.52
N THR A 68 2.45 -4.11 -8.85
CA THR A 68 3.71 -4.28 -9.58
C THR A 68 4.67 -3.14 -9.31
N LEU A 69 4.17 -1.90 -9.31
CA LEU A 69 4.98 -0.72 -9.00
C LEU A 69 5.44 -0.74 -7.53
N ALA A 70 4.57 -1.13 -6.60
CA ALA A 70 4.91 -1.24 -5.18
C ALA A 70 6.02 -2.27 -4.96
N ARG A 71 5.99 -3.41 -5.65
CA ARG A 71 7.05 -4.41 -5.59
C ARG A 71 8.39 -3.88 -6.12
N LEU A 72 8.38 -3.31 -7.32
CA LEU A 72 9.60 -2.78 -7.95
C LEU A 72 10.20 -1.63 -7.12
N ALA A 73 9.37 -0.77 -6.54
CA ALA A 73 9.83 0.29 -5.65
C ALA A 73 10.36 -0.26 -4.30
N ALA A 74 9.79 -1.36 -3.80
CA ALA A 74 10.26 -2.00 -2.57
C ALA A 74 11.68 -2.55 -2.71
N GLU A 75 12.06 -3.05 -3.90
CA GLU A 75 13.42 -3.51 -4.19
C GLU A 75 14.46 -2.39 -4.08
N HIS A 76 14.06 -1.15 -4.35
CA HIS A 76 14.92 0.03 -4.21
C HIS A 76 14.90 0.61 -2.78
N THR A 77 14.01 0.12 -1.92
CA THR A 77 13.86 0.61 -0.55
C THR A 77 14.65 -0.25 0.43
N PHE A 78 15.33 0.38 1.39
CA PHE A 78 16.11 -0.29 2.42
C PHE A 78 15.69 0.16 3.83
N PRO A 79 15.91 -0.66 4.88
CA PRO A 79 15.47 -0.35 6.24
C PRO A 79 15.94 1.02 6.77
N ALA A 80 17.17 1.42 6.44
CA ALA A 80 17.71 2.73 6.87
C ALA A 80 16.97 3.92 6.23
N ALA A 81 16.31 3.74 5.08
CA ALA A 81 15.51 4.79 4.45
C ALA A 81 14.26 5.14 5.27
N VAL A 82 13.65 4.16 5.95
CA VAL A 82 12.43 4.35 6.76
C VAL A 82 12.70 4.98 8.13
N LEU A 83 13.90 4.81 8.67
CA LEU A 83 14.26 5.34 10.00
C LEU A 83 14.71 6.82 9.97
N SER A 84 14.64 7.49 8.81
CA SER A 84 15.03 8.90 8.69
C SER A 84 13.88 9.83 9.12
N VAL A 85 14.18 10.73 10.07
CA VAL A 85 13.23 11.58 10.83
C VAL A 85 12.40 12.54 9.96
N GLU A 86 12.82 12.80 8.72
CA GLU A 86 12.18 13.80 7.84
C GLU A 86 11.10 13.24 6.91
N ARG A 87 10.80 11.93 6.95
CA ARG A 87 9.99 11.26 5.91
C ARG A 87 8.57 10.90 6.30
N ASP A 88 8.08 11.41 7.44
CA ASP A 88 6.68 11.22 7.86
C ASP A 88 5.68 11.76 6.82
N SER A 89 6.06 12.77 6.04
CA SER A 89 5.25 13.28 4.93
C SER A 89 5.09 12.29 3.78
N ASP A 90 6.11 11.47 3.49
CA ASP A 90 6.11 10.51 2.37
C ASP A 90 5.15 9.35 2.63
N LEU A 91 5.08 8.92 3.89
CA LEU A 91 4.29 7.80 4.37
C LEU A 91 2.82 8.16 4.62
N LYS A 92 2.45 9.43 4.48
CA LYS A 92 1.07 9.88 4.66
C LYS A 92 0.14 9.11 3.71
N GLY A 93 -0.92 8.53 4.29
CA GLY A 93 -1.91 7.75 3.55
C GLY A 93 -1.50 6.30 3.24
N VAL A 94 -0.34 5.85 3.73
CA VAL A 94 0.03 4.43 3.74
C VAL A 94 -0.49 3.77 5.02
N ALA A 95 -1.09 2.60 4.90
CA ALA A 95 -1.58 1.86 6.04
C ALA A 95 -0.45 1.11 6.77
N ALA A 96 -0.55 0.99 8.09
CA ALA A 96 0.47 0.32 8.92
C ALA A 96 0.79 -1.11 8.48
N TRP A 97 -0.21 -1.84 7.99
CA TRP A 97 -0.02 -3.21 7.50
C TRP A 97 0.81 -3.29 6.22
N GLN A 98 0.76 -2.25 5.36
CA GLN A 98 1.60 -2.19 4.14
C GLN A 98 3.07 -2.02 4.54
N LEU A 99 3.34 -1.20 5.57
CA LEU A 99 4.68 -1.03 6.12
C LEU A 99 5.19 -2.29 6.80
N TYR A 100 4.32 -3.01 7.52
CA TYR A 100 4.67 -4.31 8.09
C TYR A 100 5.12 -5.28 6.99
N ARG A 101 4.37 -5.36 5.87
CA ARG A 101 4.75 -6.19 4.73
C ARG A 101 6.07 -5.74 4.09
N LEU A 102 6.31 -4.44 3.96
CA LEU A 102 7.60 -3.92 3.49
C LEU A 102 8.77 -4.33 4.38
N ARG A 103 8.60 -4.28 5.70
CA ARG A 103 9.61 -4.77 6.65
C ARG A 103 9.86 -6.27 6.49
N GLU A 104 8.81 -7.05 6.28
CA GLU A 104 8.91 -8.49 6.05
C GLU A 104 9.62 -8.80 4.73
N PHE A 105 9.34 -8.03 3.68
CA PHE A 105 10.04 -8.12 2.40
C PHE A 105 11.56 -7.89 2.56
N TRP A 106 11.97 -6.92 3.37
CA TRP A 106 13.41 -6.73 3.68
C TRP A 106 14.01 -7.87 4.48
N ARG A 107 13.26 -8.42 5.45
CA ARG A 107 13.69 -9.58 6.25
C ARG A 107 13.97 -10.78 5.33
N LEU A 108 13.16 -10.94 4.30
CA LEU A 108 13.27 -11.98 3.28
C LEU A 108 14.20 -11.61 2.12
N LYS A 109 14.84 -10.44 2.13
CA LYS A 109 15.73 -9.94 1.06
C LYS A 109 15.09 -9.98 -0.33
N GLY A 110 13.78 -9.74 -0.41
CA GLY A 110 13.02 -9.83 -1.67
C GLY A 110 12.77 -11.24 -2.20
N GLN A 111 13.17 -12.29 -1.48
CA GLN A 111 12.85 -13.69 -1.81
C GLN A 111 11.45 -14.03 -1.30
N VAL A 112 10.44 -13.42 -1.92
CA VAL A 112 9.02 -13.63 -1.61
C VAL A 112 8.35 -14.41 -2.73
N GLY A 113 7.45 -15.33 -2.39
CA GLY A 113 6.66 -16.07 -3.36
C GLY A 113 5.64 -15.19 -4.09
N ASP A 114 5.03 -15.73 -5.13
CA ASP A 114 3.99 -15.03 -5.92
C ASP A 114 2.75 -14.68 -5.07
N GLU A 115 2.49 -15.43 -3.99
CA GLU A 115 1.39 -15.12 -3.06
C GLU A 115 1.62 -13.86 -2.22
N PHE A 116 2.86 -13.38 -2.13
CA PHE A 116 3.16 -12.18 -1.37
C PHE A 116 2.63 -10.97 -2.12
N SER A 117 1.76 -10.18 -1.50
CA SER A 117 1.26 -8.92 -2.06
C SER A 117 1.44 -7.79 -1.06
N PHE A 118 1.69 -6.58 -1.51
CA PHE A 118 1.75 -5.38 -0.69
C PHE A 118 0.39 -4.71 -0.51
N LEU A 119 -0.50 -4.79 -1.51
CA LEU A 119 -1.72 -3.98 -1.60
C LEU A 119 -3.01 -4.82 -1.51
N THR A 120 -2.92 -6.11 -1.82
CA THR A 120 -4.05 -7.03 -1.80
C THR A 120 -3.97 -7.90 -0.54
N VAL A 121 -5.07 -8.02 0.19
CA VAL A 121 -5.17 -9.07 1.21
C VAL A 121 -5.27 -10.39 0.46
N PRO A 122 -4.37 -11.36 0.66
CA PRO A 122 -4.53 -12.67 0.05
C PRO A 122 -5.89 -13.19 0.53
N SER A 123 -6.84 -13.27 -0.40
CA SER A 123 -8.11 -13.90 -0.13
C SER A 123 -7.76 -15.33 0.22
N ALA A 124 -7.88 -15.70 1.49
CA ALA A 124 -7.70 -17.08 1.91
C ALA A 124 -8.65 -17.91 1.04
N THR A 125 -8.09 -18.65 0.08
CA THR A 125 -8.83 -19.57 -0.74
C THR A 125 -9.31 -20.67 0.19
N CYS A 126 -10.55 -20.54 0.68
CA CYS A 126 -11.26 -21.63 1.32
C CYS A 126 -11.51 -22.70 0.24
N SER A 127 -10.50 -23.51 -0.04
CA SER A 127 -10.63 -24.67 -0.92
C SER A 127 -11.32 -25.78 -0.13
N GLY A 128 -12.63 -25.64 0.05
CA GLY A 128 -13.53 -26.65 0.59
C GLY A 128 -14.46 -27.12 -0.52
N SER A 129 -14.22 -28.32 -1.04
CA SER A 129 -15.12 -28.96 -2.00
C SER A 129 -16.42 -29.43 -1.33
N ALA A 130 -17.54 -28.82 -1.69
CA ALA A 130 -18.77 -29.45 -2.19
C ALA A 130 -20.03 -28.63 -1.82
N PRO A 131 -21.04 -28.56 -2.71
CA PRO A 131 -22.15 -27.62 -2.61
C PRO A 131 -23.36 -28.23 -1.90
N LEU A 132 -24.13 -27.40 -1.20
CA LEU A 132 -25.61 -27.39 -1.20
C LEU A 132 -26.07 -26.26 -0.26
N GLY A 133 -26.82 -25.30 -0.81
CA GLY A 133 -27.53 -24.30 -0.02
C GLY A 133 -27.28 -22.87 -0.46
N ILE A 134 -28.16 -22.38 -1.34
CA ILE A 134 -28.29 -20.99 -1.74
C ILE A 134 -28.50 -20.09 -0.50
N HIS A 135 -27.58 -19.15 -0.23
CA HIS A 135 -27.91 -17.75 0.07
C HIS A 135 -26.63 -16.90 0.19
N ALA A 136 -26.41 -16.02 -0.79
CA ALA A 136 -25.77 -14.73 -0.54
C ALA A 136 -26.84 -13.79 0.09
N PRO A 137 -26.51 -12.71 0.84
CA PRO A 137 -25.30 -11.92 0.62
C PRO A 137 -24.65 -11.30 1.88
N ALA A 138 -23.54 -10.60 1.59
CA ALA A 138 -23.06 -9.38 2.22
C ALA A 138 -22.18 -9.50 3.47
N PHE A 139 -20.95 -9.01 3.28
CA PHE A 139 -20.18 -8.15 4.19
C PHE A 139 -20.67 -8.16 5.63
N ARG A 140 -20.10 -9.06 6.45
CA ARG A 140 -20.24 -8.92 7.91
C ARG A 140 -19.33 -7.79 8.37
N SER A 141 -19.95 -6.60 8.39
CA SER A 141 -19.75 -5.61 9.44
C SER A 141 -19.37 -6.32 10.73
N LEU A 142 -18.29 -5.87 11.39
CA LEU A 142 -17.93 -6.33 12.73
C LEU A 142 -19.05 -5.92 13.69
N SER A 143 -20.10 -6.74 13.74
CA SER A 143 -21.05 -6.74 14.83
C SER A 143 -20.30 -7.24 16.04
N TYR A 144 -19.99 -6.28 16.90
CA TYR A 144 -19.71 -6.46 18.31
C TYR A 144 -20.73 -7.45 18.89
N ASP A 145 -20.30 -8.65 19.24
CA ASP A 145 -21.00 -9.47 20.22
C ASP A 145 -20.03 -10.46 20.87
N ASP A 146 -19.98 -10.34 22.19
CA ASP A 146 -19.48 -11.28 23.19
C ASP A 146 -17.98 -11.63 23.21
N ALA A 147 -17.19 -10.70 23.75
CA ALA A 147 -15.99 -11.08 24.48
C ALA A 147 -16.18 -10.65 25.94
N ASP A 148 -16.40 -11.63 26.83
CA ASP A 148 -16.16 -11.48 28.27
C ASP A 148 -14.68 -11.18 28.49
N LEU A 149 -14.31 -9.91 28.35
CA LEU A 149 -13.01 -9.39 28.74
C LEU A 149 -13.03 -9.19 30.26
N VAL A 150 -12.58 -10.21 30.99
CA VAL A 150 -12.28 -10.07 32.41
C VAL A 150 -11.05 -9.17 32.55
N VAL A 151 -11.29 -7.88 32.78
CA VAL A 151 -10.26 -6.91 33.16
C VAL A 151 -9.96 -7.12 34.64
N CYS A 152 -8.92 -7.89 34.94
CA CYS A 152 -8.34 -7.91 36.28
C CYS A 152 -7.53 -6.62 36.48
N SER A 153 -8.15 -5.60 37.08
CA SER A 153 -7.40 -4.48 37.67
C SER A 153 -6.47 -5.02 38.75
N SER A 154 -5.17 -4.90 38.54
CA SER A 154 -4.16 -5.14 39.57
C SER A 154 -3.93 -3.83 40.32
N ASP A 155 -4.90 -3.43 41.14
CA ASP A 155 -4.76 -2.27 42.02
C ASP A 155 -4.43 -2.71 43.44
N GLY A 156 -3.19 -2.41 43.83
CA GLY A 156 -2.64 -2.12 45.16
C GLY A 156 -3.29 -2.71 46.42
N GLY A 157 -2.60 -3.67 47.04
CA GLY A 157 -2.52 -3.79 48.51
C GLY A 157 -1.06 -3.55 48.91
N GLY A 158 -0.69 -2.52 49.66
CA GLY A 158 -1.28 -2.14 50.93
C GLY A 158 -0.38 -2.72 52.02
N VAL A 159 0.67 -1.97 52.39
CA VAL A 159 1.58 -2.30 53.49
C VAL A 159 0.79 -2.31 54.80
N PRO A 160 1.09 -3.24 55.72
CA PRO A 160 1.10 -2.83 57.12
C PRO A 160 2.34 -3.35 57.86
N SER A 161 3.07 -2.40 58.44
CA SER A 161 3.80 -2.55 59.70
C SER A 161 2.77 -2.63 60.85
N PRO A 162 3.08 -3.20 62.04
CA PRO A 162 4.24 -2.87 62.88
C PRO A 162 5.10 -4.05 63.34
#